data_AF-A0A1M3CKR0-F1
#
_entry.id   AF-A0A1M3CKR0-F1
#
_cell.length_a   1.000
_cell.length_b   1.000
_cell.length_c   1.000
_cell.angle_alpha   90.00
_cell.angle_beta   90.00
_cell.angle_gamma   90.00
#
_symmetry.space_group_name_H-M   'P 1'
#
loop_
_entity.id
_entity.type
_entity.pdbx_description
1 polymer ?
#
loop_
_entity_poly.entity_id
_entity_poly.type
_entity_poly.pdbx_seq_one_letter_code
_entity_poly.pdbx_strand_id
1 'polypeptide(L)'
;MLYFRGLHEDHRSVPDGVIRMSELWDAAGWQTMRSYVLAIVPIAEQAYTDLSDALEEGGFTFDFDFIPAVVGALDWSEYGPDRHGEPEEFVETVMASVAGRRRHVAAEALASENIIARKS
;
A
#
# COMPACT_ATOMS: atom_id res chain seq x y z
N MET A 1 -0.74 -7.54 -2.86
CA MET A 1 0.27 -8.02 -3.82
C MET A 1 -0.31 -8.17 -5.22
N LEU A 2 -1.12 -9.20 -5.51
CA LEU A 2 -1.66 -9.41 -6.87
C LEU A 2 -2.47 -8.23 -7.43
N TYR A 3 -3.22 -7.53 -6.57
CA TYR A 3 -3.92 -6.30 -6.96
C TYR A 3 -2.97 -5.23 -7.52
N PHE A 4 -1.92 -4.87 -6.78
CA PHE A 4 -0.96 -3.85 -7.23
C PHE A 4 -0.11 -4.31 -8.40
N ARG A 5 0.21 -5.60 -8.47
CA ARG A 5 0.90 -6.17 -9.63
C ARG A 5 0.06 -5.98 -10.89
N GLY A 6 -1.24 -6.29 -10.82
CA GLY A 6 -2.17 -6.02 -11.92
C GLY A 6 -2.27 -4.53 -12.26
N LEU A 7 -2.34 -3.64 -11.26
CA LEU A 7 -2.31 -2.19 -11.51
C LEU A 7 -1.03 -1.77 -12.25
N HIS A 8 0.13 -2.25 -11.81
CA HIS A 8 1.43 -1.92 -12.41
C HIS A 8 1.55 -2.47 -13.84
N GLU A 9 1.14 -3.72 -14.07
CA GLU A 9 1.08 -4.35 -15.39
C GLU A 9 0.12 -3.62 -16.34
N ASP A 10 -0.96 -3.03 -15.81
CA ASP A 10 -1.91 -2.18 -16.54
C ASP A 10 -1.43 -0.72 -16.72
N HIS A 11 -0.18 -0.40 -16.34
CA HIS A 11 0.38 0.97 -16.33
C HIS A 11 -0.43 1.99 -15.50
N ARG A 12 -1.18 1.50 -14.50
CA ARG A 12 -1.84 2.37 -13.52
C ARG A 12 -0.86 2.79 -12.43
N SER A 13 -1.13 3.94 -11.81
CA SER A 13 -0.28 4.49 -10.75
C SER A 13 -0.28 3.55 -9.54
N VAL A 14 0.90 3.11 -9.14
CA VAL A 14 1.17 2.26 -7.99
C VAL A 14 2.24 2.96 -7.15
N PRO A 15 2.18 2.92 -5.81
CA PRO A 15 3.22 3.52 -4.98
C PRO A 15 4.60 2.91 -5.27
N ASP A 16 5.63 3.74 -5.34
CA ASP A 16 7.01 3.33 -5.67
C ASP A 16 7.52 2.22 -4.74
N GLY A 17 7.18 2.26 -3.44
CA GLY A 17 7.52 1.21 -2.49
C GLY A 17 6.95 -0.16 -2.89
N VAL A 18 5.74 -0.20 -3.44
CA VAL A 18 5.13 -1.45 -3.91
C VAL A 18 5.84 -1.98 -5.17
N ILE A 19 6.27 -1.10 -6.06
CA ILE A 19 7.06 -1.47 -7.25
C ILE A 19 8.38 -2.10 -6.80
N ARG A 20 9.14 -1.41 -5.94
CA ARG A 20 10.43 -1.89 -5.41
C ARG A 20 10.29 -3.22 -4.66
N MET A 21 9.23 -3.36 -3.86
CA MET A 21 8.92 -4.62 -3.17
C MET A 21 8.65 -5.76 -4.14
N SER A 22 7.94 -5.51 -5.25
CA SER A 22 7.68 -6.52 -6.28
C SER A 22 8.96 -6.93 -7.02
N GLU A 23 9.83 -5.98 -7.35
CA GLU A 23 11.13 -6.25 -7.98
C GLU A 23 12.03 -7.10 -7.06
N LEU A 24 12.05 -6.77 -5.76
CA LEU A 24 12.78 -7.56 -4.76
C LEU A 24 12.19 -8.95 -4.58
N TRP A 25 10.87 -9.10 -4.67
CA TRP A 25 10.24 -10.41 -4.66
C TRP A 25 10.70 -11.27 -5.83
N ASP A 26 10.74 -10.70 -7.03
CA ASP A 26 11.17 -11.41 -8.24
C ASP A 26 12.67 -11.76 -8.19
N ALA A 27 13.51 -10.92 -7.56
CA ALA A 27 14.95 -11.14 -7.43
C ALA A 27 15.35 -12.09 -6.29
N ALA A 28 14.79 -11.88 -5.09
CA ALA A 28 15.21 -12.56 -3.86
C ALA A 28 14.40 -13.83 -3.54
N GLY A 29 13.23 -13.98 -4.17
CA GLY A 29 12.35 -15.11 -4.00
C GLY A 29 11.61 -15.17 -2.65
N TRP A 30 10.72 -16.16 -2.53
CA TRP A 30 9.72 -16.22 -1.46
C TRP A 30 10.31 -16.36 -0.04
N GLN A 31 11.46 -17.00 0.13
CA GLN A 31 12.06 -17.25 1.45
C GLN A 31 12.59 -15.96 2.07
N THR A 32 13.33 -15.18 1.28
CA THR A 32 13.85 -13.87 1.69
C THR A 32 12.70 -12.91 1.97
N MET A 33 11.72 -12.85 1.07
CA MET A 33 10.55 -12.00 1.24
C MET A 33 9.73 -12.35 2.48
N ARG A 34 9.66 -13.62 2.88
CA ARG A 34 9.04 -14.02 4.14
C ARG A 34 9.72 -13.37 5.35
N SER A 35 11.05 -13.26 5.32
CA SER A 35 11.80 -12.60 6.39
C SER A 35 11.55 -11.09 6.40
N TYR A 36 11.47 -10.46 5.22
CA TYR A 36 11.14 -9.03 5.10
C TYR A 36 9.74 -8.71 5.59
N VAL A 37 8.74 -9.53 5.27
CA VAL A 37 7.37 -9.34 5.77
C VAL A 37 7.33 -9.38 7.30
N LEU A 38 8.13 -10.24 7.94
CA LEU A 38 8.21 -10.28 9.40
C LEU A 38 8.82 -9.00 9.99
N ALA A 39 9.76 -8.37 9.29
CA ALA A 39 10.37 -7.11 9.72
C ALA A 39 9.40 -5.92 9.67
N ILE A 40 8.34 -6.00 8.85
CA ILE A 40 7.32 -4.95 8.74
C ILE A 40 6.39 -4.94 9.95
N VAL A 41 6.13 -6.09 10.56
CA VAL A 41 5.16 -6.24 11.66
C VAL A 41 5.32 -5.17 12.74
N PRO A 42 6.49 -4.95 13.36
CA PRO A 42 6.64 -3.92 14.38
C PRO A 42 6.41 -2.49 13.85
N ILE A 43 6.74 -2.23 12.58
CA ILE A 43 6.51 -0.92 11.95
C ILE A 43 5.00 -0.69 11.75
N ALA A 44 4.30 -1.71 11.27
CA ALA A 44 2.85 -1.66 11.06
C ALA A 44 2.09 -1.56 12.38
N GLU A 45 2.52 -2.28 13.43
CA GLU A 45 1.92 -2.20 14.77
C GLU A 45 2.06 -0.81 15.38
N GLN A 46 3.24 -0.20 15.28
CA GLN A 46 3.46 1.16 15.75
C GLN A 46 2.59 2.16 15.00
N ALA A 47 2.63 2.14 13.66
CA ALA A 47 1.81 3.05 12.85
C ALA A 47 0.31 2.84 13.07
N TYR A 48 -0.14 1.60 13.31
CA TYR A 48 -1.54 1.33 13.61
C TYR A 48 -1.95 1.90 14.97
N THR A 49 -1.07 1.80 15.98
CA THR A 49 -1.31 2.40 17.30
C THR A 49 -1.50 3.91 17.20
N ASP A 50 -0.74 4.57 16.34
CA ASP A 50 -0.81 6.02 16.16
C ASP A 50 -2.00 6.46 15.27
N LEU A 51 -2.57 5.54 14.49
CA LEU A 51 -3.60 5.85 13.47
C LEU A 51 -4.97 5.21 13.70
N SER A 52 -5.12 4.29 14.66
CA SER A 52 -6.34 3.48 14.81
C SER A 52 -7.60 4.32 14.85
N ASP A 53 -7.60 5.39 15.65
CA ASP A 53 -8.77 6.27 15.82
C ASP A 53 -9.12 6.98 14.52
N ALA A 54 -8.12 7.48 13.79
CA ALA A 54 -8.32 8.17 12.51
C ALA A 54 -8.79 7.20 11.40
N LEU A 55 -8.30 5.96 11.42
CA LEU A 55 -8.74 4.91 10.50
C LEU A 55 -10.21 4.54 10.76
N GLU A 56 -10.59 4.37 12.02
CA GLU A 56 -11.96 4.07 12.42
C GLU A 56 -12.92 5.21 12.08
N GLU A 57 -12.58 6.45 12.42
CA GLU A 57 -13.39 7.64 12.09
C GLU A 57 -13.55 7.81 10.58
N GLY A 58 -12.48 7.54 9.81
CA GLY A 58 -12.49 7.59 8.35
C GLY A 58 -13.24 6.42 7.68
N GLY A 59 -13.61 5.37 8.44
CA GLY A 59 -14.19 4.14 7.92
C GLY A 59 -13.23 3.32 7.05
N PHE A 60 -11.93 3.41 7.34
CA PHE A 60 -10.88 2.66 6.63
C PHE A 60 -10.63 1.31 7.29
N THR A 61 -10.33 0.31 6.48
CA THR A 61 -10.12 -1.06 6.93
C THR A 61 -8.63 -1.38 7.06
N PHE A 62 -8.31 -2.22 8.05
CA PHE A 62 -6.94 -2.64 8.31
C PHE A 62 -6.30 -3.34 7.10
N ASP A 63 -6.96 -4.37 6.56
CA ASP A 63 -6.39 -5.22 5.52
C ASP A 63 -6.41 -4.59 4.12
N PHE A 64 -7.44 -3.80 3.79
CA PHE A 64 -7.59 -3.25 2.44
C PHE A 64 -7.03 -1.85 2.30
N ASP A 65 -7.01 -1.03 3.36
CA ASP A 65 -6.54 0.35 3.27
C ASP A 65 -5.18 0.52 3.93
N PHE A 66 -5.09 0.18 5.21
CA PHE A 66 -3.91 0.47 6.05
C PHE A 66 -2.68 -0.35 5.66
N ILE A 67 -2.74 -1.68 5.71
CA ILE A 67 -1.57 -2.55 5.43
C ILE A 67 -0.95 -2.26 4.05
N PRO A 68 -1.75 -2.11 2.98
CA PRO A 68 -1.23 -1.70 1.69
C PRO A 68 -0.56 -0.33 1.65
N ALA A 69 -1.07 0.65 2.41
CA ALA A 69 -0.47 1.97 2.52
C ALA A 69 0.88 1.90 3.25
N VAL A 70 0.97 1.12 4.35
CA VAL A 70 2.24 0.84 5.04
C VAL A 70 3.25 0.22 4.07
N VAL A 71 2.86 -0.85 3.38
CA VAL A 71 3.74 -1.53 2.40
C VAL A 71 4.22 -0.58 1.30
N GLY A 72 3.36 0.33 0.84
CA GLY A 72 3.71 1.31 -0.19
C GLY A 72 4.56 2.48 0.30
N ALA A 73 4.50 2.82 1.59
CA ALA A 73 5.27 3.89 2.21
C ALA A 73 6.68 3.46 2.66
N LEU A 74 6.95 2.16 2.69
CA LEU A 74 8.27 1.62 3.03
C LEU A 74 9.26 1.76 1.88
N ASP A 75 10.51 2.04 2.24
CA ASP A 75 11.66 1.91 1.37
C ASP A 75 12.15 0.46 1.38
N TRP A 76 12.14 -0.18 0.21
CA TRP A 76 12.49 -1.57 0.07
C TRP A 76 13.89 -1.71 -0.54
N SER A 77 14.72 -2.55 0.09
CA SER A 77 16.07 -2.85 -0.37
C SER A 77 16.43 -4.33 -0.17
N GLU A 78 17.63 -4.71 -0.62
CA GLU A 78 18.23 -6.02 -0.34
C GLU A 78 18.54 -6.25 1.16
N TYR A 79 18.39 -5.23 2.01
CA TYR A 79 18.53 -5.33 3.46
C TYR A 79 17.16 -5.45 4.17
N GLY A 80 16.07 -5.37 3.41
CA GLY A 80 14.71 -5.42 3.91
C GLY A 80 13.99 -4.06 3.84
N PRO A 81 12.79 -3.99 4.43
CA PRO A 81 11.97 -2.79 4.46
C PRO A 81 12.42 -1.85 5.57
N ASP A 82 12.49 -0.55 5.26
CA ASP A 82 12.73 0.50 6.23
C ASP A 82 11.71 1.64 6.04
N ARG A 83 11.46 2.40 7.10
CA ARG A 83 10.63 3.61 7.01
C ARG A 83 11.50 4.79 6.57
N HIS A 84 10.97 5.60 5.66
CA HIS A 84 11.60 6.87 5.33
C HIS A 84 11.33 7.90 6.43
N GLY A 85 12.34 8.70 6.79
CA GLY A 85 12.15 9.85 7.69
C GLY A 85 11.92 9.50 9.16
N GLU A 86 11.31 10.42 9.90
CA GLU A 86 10.93 10.23 11.31
C GLU A 86 9.59 9.46 11.46
N PRO A 87 9.27 8.87 12.63
CA PRO A 87 8.05 8.09 12.82
C PRO A 87 6.77 8.87 12.43
N GLU A 88 6.72 10.15 12.76
CA GLU A 88 5.58 11.02 12.47
C GLU A 88 5.41 11.24 10.95
N GLU A 89 6.51 11.47 10.24
CA GLU A 89 6.51 11.64 8.77
C GLU A 89 6.04 10.36 8.05
N PHE A 90 6.45 9.20 8.58
CA PHE A 90 5.99 7.91 8.08
C PHE A 90 4.48 7.76 8.24
N VAL A 91 3.96 8.05 9.43
CA VAL A 91 2.54 7.97 9.75
C VAL A 91 1.70 8.93 8.86
N GLU A 92 2.18 10.15 8.62
CA GLU A 92 1.56 11.08 7.67
C GLU A 92 1.52 10.53 6.25
N THR A 93 2.62 9.93 5.80
CA THR A 93 2.72 9.30 4.47
C THR A 93 1.75 8.13 4.32
N VAL A 94 1.61 7.30 5.36
CA VAL A 94 0.65 6.18 5.39
C VAL A 94 -0.78 6.72 5.27
N MET A 95 -1.15 7.74 6.05
CA MET A 95 -2.50 8.30 5.98
C MET A 95 -2.81 8.99 4.64
N ALA A 96 -1.83 9.69 4.06
CA ALA A 96 -1.98 10.27 2.73
C ALA A 96 -2.26 9.18 1.68
N SER A 97 -1.59 8.03 1.80
CA SER A 97 -1.78 6.86 0.92
C SER A 97 -3.14 6.19 1.13
N VAL A 98 -3.59 6.03 2.38
CA VAL A 98 -4.95 5.54 2.72
C VAL A 98 -6.03 6.42 2.07
N ALA A 99 -5.94 7.75 2.27
CA ALA A 99 -6.90 8.70 1.69
C ALA A 99 -6.81 8.79 0.16
N GLY A 100 -5.61 8.62 -0.42
CA GLY A 100 -5.38 8.56 -1.85
C GLY A 100 -6.05 7.35 -2.50
N ARG A 101 -5.96 6.18 -1.86
CA ARG A 101 -6.50 4.94 -2.41
C ARG A 101 -8.02 4.94 -2.53
N ARG A 102 -8.73 5.47 -1.54
CA ARG A 102 -10.20 5.61 -1.60
C ARG A 102 -10.63 6.46 -2.80
N ARG A 103 -9.90 7.54 -3.10
CA ARG A 103 -10.15 8.38 -4.27
C ARG A 103 -9.92 7.61 -5.57
N HIS A 104 -8.88 6.78 -5.62
CA HIS A 104 -8.58 5.96 -6.78
C HIS A 104 -9.67 4.89 -7.03
N VAL A 105 -10.05 4.12 -6.01
CA VAL A 105 -11.12 3.11 -6.11
C VAL A 105 -12.46 3.74 -6.51
N ALA A 106 -12.80 4.90 -5.95
CA ALA A 106 -14.01 5.63 -6.34
C ALA A 106 -13.96 6.08 -7.80
N ALA A 107 -12.81 6.56 -8.29
CA ALA A 107 -12.64 6.95 -9.68
C ALA A 107 -12.76 5.74 -10.64
N GLU A 108 -12.22 4.58 -10.26
CA GLU A 108 -12.34 3.35 -11.05
C GLU A 108 -13.78 2.85 -11.14
N ALA A 109 -14.53 2.86 -10.03
CA ALA A 109 -15.94 2.48 -10.03
C ALA A 109 -16.75 3.36 -10.99
N LEU A 110 -16.55 4.68 -10.95
CA LEU A 110 -17.18 5.64 -11.87
C LEU A 110 -16.77 5.42 -13.33
N ALA A 111 -15.51 5.07 -13.58
CA ALA A 111 -15.04 4.76 -14.94
C ALA A 111 -15.68 3.48 -15.48
N SER A 112 -15.79 2.44 -14.66
CA SER A 112 -16.45 1.18 -15.03
C SER A 112 -17.94 1.35 -15.31
N GLU A 113 -18.65 2.12 -14.49
CA GLU A 113 -20.07 2.46 -14.71
C GLU A 113 -20.28 3.19 -16.05
N ASN A 114 -19.42 4.17 -16.36
CA ASN A 114 -19.47 4.90 -17.62
C ASN A 114 -19.20 4.01 -18.86
N ILE A 115 -18.33 3.00 -18.72
CA ILE A 115 -18.05 2.04 -19.79
C ILE A 115 -19.27 1.12 -20.03
N ILE A 116 -19.94 0.68 -18.95
CA ILE A 116 -21.14 -0.16 -19.04
C ILE A 116 -22.30 0.63 -19.64
N ALA A 117 -22.50 1.88 -19.21
CA ALA A 117 -23.53 2.77 -19.74
C ALA A 117 -23.36 3.10 -21.23
N ARG A 118 -22.11 3.16 -21.74
CA ARG A 118 -21.83 3.36 -23.17
C ARG A 118 -22.03 2.12 -24.05
N LYS A 119 -22.10 0.92 -23.45
CA LYS A 119 -22.31 -0.35 -24.17
C LYS A 119 -23.77 -0.81 -24.16
N SER A 120 -24.65 -0.09 -23.44
CA SER A 120 -26.10 -0.37 -23.32
C SER A 120 -26.89 0.50 -24.28
#